data_AF-A0A8C3CT82-F1
#
_entry.id   AF-A0A8C3CT82-F1
#
_cell.length_a   1.000
_cell.length_b   1.000
_cell.length_c   1.000
_cell.angle_alpha   90.00
_cell.angle_beta   90.00
_cell.angle_gamma   90.00
#
_symmetry.space_group_name_H-M   'P 1'
#
loop_
_entity.id
_entity.type
_entity.pdbx_description
1 polymer ?
#
loop_
_entity_poly.entity_id
_entity_poly.type
_entity_poly.pdbx_seq_one_letter_code
_entity_poly.pdbx_strand_id
1 'polypeptide(L)'
;MLLFFCLISQVIFLHGLGDTGHSWADALSSIRLPYVKYICPHAPRIPVTLNMKMVMPSWFDLMGLTPDAPEDEAGIKKAAENIKAIIEHEMKNGIPANRIILGGFSQGGALSLYTALTCQHQLAGIVALSCWLPLHKAFPQAASSGVNKDIAILQCHGELDPMIPVRFGALTAEKLKSVVTPAKVQFKTYPGVMHSSCPQVSARGRGGDGMGLPGVGEGSQPGGARPSPAPAAPGSPHPGLCARRRCWR
;
A
#
# COMPACT_ATOMS: atom_id res chain seq x y z
N MET A 1 -13.22 -29.69 -14.31
CA MET A 1 -12.96 -29.04 -13.00
C MET A 1 -11.92 -27.95 -13.23
N LEU A 2 -12.31 -26.79 -13.75
CA LEU A 2 -11.40 -25.67 -13.99
C LEU A 2 -11.20 -24.92 -12.68
N LEU A 3 -10.01 -25.06 -12.09
CA LEU A 3 -9.52 -24.20 -11.02
C LEU A 3 -9.39 -22.77 -11.58
N PHE A 4 -10.45 -21.98 -11.46
CA PHE A 4 -10.35 -20.51 -11.47
C PHE A 4 -9.57 -20.11 -10.21
N PHE A 5 -8.24 -20.19 -10.25
CA PHE A 5 -7.41 -19.39 -9.37
C PHE A 5 -7.65 -17.94 -9.78
N CYS A 6 -8.71 -17.35 -9.23
CA CYS A 6 -8.95 -15.92 -9.27
C CYS A 6 -7.65 -15.27 -8.83
N LEU A 7 -7.01 -14.50 -9.71
CA LEU A 7 -5.72 -13.86 -9.48
C LEU A 7 -5.91 -12.76 -8.43
N ILE A 8 -5.99 -13.16 -7.16
CA ILE A 8 -6.28 -12.28 -6.04
C ILE A 8 -5.01 -11.56 -5.60
N SER A 9 -5.10 -10.24 -5.55
CA SER A 9 -4.09 -9.36 -4.94
C SER A 9 -4.54 -8.98 -3.53
N GLN A 10 -3.62 -8.41 -2.76
CA GLN A 10 -3.88 -8.06 -1.38
C GLN A 10 -3.30 -6.71 -1.00
N VAL A 11 -4.04 -6.00 -0.15
CA VAL A 11 -3.59 -4.79 0.52
C VAL A 11 -3.64 -5.06 2.02
N ILE A 12 -2.51 -4.93 2.69
CA ILE A 12 -2.45 -4.88 4.15
C ILE A 12 -2.32 -3.41 4.54
N PHE A 13 -3.31 -2.84 5.24
CA PHE A 13 -3.37 -1.42 5.56
C PHE A 13 -3.32 -1.15 7.07
N LEU A 14 -2.30 -0.43 7.53
CA LEU A 14 -2.05 -0.16 8.93
C LEU A 14 -2.58 1.23 9.33
N HIS A 15 -3.47 1.26 10.32
CA HIS A 15 -4.09 2.50 10.81
C HIS A 15 -3.10 3.38 11.61
N GLY A 16 -3.46 4.64 11.83
CA GLY A 16 -2.69 5.59 12.64
C GLY A 16 -2.85 5.38 14.15
N LEU A 17 -2.08 6.12 14.95
CA LEU A 17 -2.14 6.10 16.41
C LEU A 17 -3.56 6.35 16.93
N GLY A 18 -4.02 5.54 17.88
CA GLY A 18 -5.33 5.69 18.53
C GLY A 18 -6.54 5.21 17.73
N ASP A 19 -6.36 4.89 16.44
CA ASP A 19 -7.43 4.41 15.55
C ASP A 19 -7.60 2.88 15.61
N THR A 20 -8.46 2.33 14.75
CA THR A 20 -8.66 0.90 14.56
C THR A 20 -8.68 0.52 13.08
N GLY A 21 -8.48 -0.76 12.78
CA GLY A 21 -8.64 -1.29 11.43
C GLY A 21 -10.04 -1.13 10.82
N HIS A 22 -11.11 -0.96 11.63
CA HIS A 22 -12.47 -0.79 11.11
C HIS A 22 -12.62 0.51 10.31
N SER A 23 -12.13 1.63 10.85
CA SER A 23 -12.20 2.95 10.21
C SER A 23 -11.59 2.94 8.81
N TRP A 24 -10.45 2.24 8.65
CA TRP A 24 -9.78 2.13 7.36
C TRP A 24 -10.41 1.08 6.45
N ALA A 25 -10.95 -0.02 6.98
CA ALA A 25 -11.72 -0.96 6.20
C ALA A 25 -12.94 -0.28 5.54
N ASP A 26 -13.65 0.57 6.29
CA ASP A 26 -14.78 1.35 5.79
C ASP A 26 -14.33 2.37 4.75
N ALA A 27 -13.25 3.12 4.99
CA ALA A 27 -12.71 4.07 4.03
C ALA A 27 -12.30 3.40 2.70
N LEU A 28 -11.61 2.26 2.79
CA LEU A 28 -11.13 1.48 1.64
C LEU A 28 -12.27 0.76 0.89
N SER A 29 -13.41 0.51 1.54
CA SER A 29 -14.57 -0.13 0.90
C SER A 29 -15.06 0.62 -0.34
N SER A 30 -14.97 1.96 -0.31
CA SER A 30 -15.37 2.85 -1.41
C SER A 30 -14.49 2.73 -2.66
N ILE A 31 -13.27 2.20 -2.51
CA ILE A 31 -12.28 2.01 -3.60
C ILE A 31 -11.90 0.55 -3.80
N ARG A 32 -12.71 -0.37 -3.26
CA ARG A 32 -12.46 -1.80 -3.34
C ARG A 32 -12.45 -2.28 -4.79
N LEU A 33 -11.38 -2.97 -5.17
CA LEU A 33 -11.30 -3.70 -6.43
C LEU A 33 -11.82 -5.14 -6.24
N PRO A 34 -12.53 -5.72 -7.23
CA PRO A 34 -13.20 -7.01 -7.09
C PRO A 34 -12.26 -8.19 -6.81
N TYR A 35 -10.98 -8.07 -7.19
CA TYR A 35 -9.95 -9.11 -7.04
C TYR A 35 -8.89 -8.73 -6.01
N VAL A 36 -9.19 -7.79 -5.11
CA VAL A 36 -8.28 -7.35 -4.05
C VAL A 36 -8.91 -7.61 -2.69
N LYS A 37 -8.21 -8.36 -1.83
CA LYS A 37 -8.53 -8.50 -0.41
C LYS A 37 -7.84 -7.37 0.36
N TYR A 38 -8.56 -6.70 1.24
CA TYR A 38 -8.03 -5.65 2.11
C TYR A 38 -8.00 -6.17 3.54
N ILE A 39 -6.84 -6.17 4.17
CA ILE A 39 -6.62 -6.57 5.57
C ILE A 39 -6.24 -5.32 6.35
N CYS A 40 -7.06 -4.95 7.33
CA CYS A 40 -6.80 -3.80 8.20
C CYS A 40 -6.61 -4.32 9.64
N PRO A 41 -5.40 -4.76 10.02
CA PRO A 41 -5.16 -5.31 11.35
C PRO A 41 -5.32 -4.24 12.44
N HIS A 42 -5.62 -4.67 13.66
CA HIS A 42 -5.70 -3.80 14.83
C HIS A 42 -4.35 -3.77 15.55
N ALA A 43 -3.84 -2.58 15.82
CA ALA A 43 -2.68 -2.40 16.68
C ALA A 43 -2.98 -2.86 18.12
N PRO A 44 -2.00 -3.44 18.84
CA PRO A 44 -2.17 -3.73 20.26
C PRO A 44 -2.35 -2.44 21.07
N ARG A 45 -2.98 -2.56 22.23
CA ARG A 45 -3.08 -1.45 23.20
C ARG A 45 -1.82 -1.42 24.06
N ILE A 46 -1.03 -0.35 23.95
CA ILE A 46 0.22 -0.15 24.69
C ILE A 46 0.27 1.27 25.27
N PRO A 47 1.04 1.51 26.35
CA PRO A 47 1.29 2.88 26.82
C PRO A 47 2.09 3.67 25.77
N VAL A 48 1.71 4.92 25.54
CA VAL A 48 2.36 5.81 24.56
C VAL A 48 3.01 7.00 25.25
N THR A 49 4.33 7.12 25.18
CA THR A 49 5.13 8.13 25.90
C THR A 49 4.71 9.55 25.53
N LEU A 50 4.49 9.84 24.24
CA LEU A 50 4.01 11.13 23.74
C LEU A 50 2.70 11.57 24.39
N ASN A 51 1.85 10.61 24.75
CA ASN A 51 0.53 10.82 25.34
C ASN A 51 0.54 10.51 26.84
N MET A 52 1.58 10.94 27.56
CA MET A 52 1.70 10.76 29.02
C MET A 52 1.55 9.30 29.48
N LYS A 53 2.03 8.34 28.68
CA LYS A 53 1.90 6.88 28.89
C LYS A 53 0.46 6.36 28.95
N MET A 54 -0.51 7.11 28.41
CA MET A 54 -1.88 6.60 28.25
C MET A 54 -1.90 5.36 27.35
N VAL A 55 -2.71 4.37 27.73
CA VAL A 55 -2.84 3.10 27.00
C VAL A 55 -3.84 3.24 25.86
N MET A 56 -3.36 3.12 24.62
CA MET A 56 -4.18 3.24 23.41
C MET A 56 -3.63 2.33 22.29
N PRO A 57 -4.41 2.08 21.21
CA PRO A 57 -3.92 1.35 20.05
C PRO A 57 -2.69 2.05 19.45
N SER A 58 -1.55 1.37 19.45
CA SER A 58 -0.29 1.88 18.90
C SER A 58 0.58 0.73 18.44
N TRP A 59 1.24 0.89 17.29
CA TRP A 59 2.10 -0.15 16.73
C TRP A 59 3.42 -0.31 17.46
N PHE A 60 3.97 0.82 17.92
CA PHE A 60 5.22 0.95 18.68
C PHE A 60 5.13 2.20 19.57
N ASP A 61 6.02 2.38 20.54
CA ASP A 61 5.98 3.58 21.38
C ASP A 61 6.39 4.82 20.57
N LEU A 62 5.69 5.92 20.80
CA LEU A 62 5.94 7.19 20.13
C LEU A 62 6.38 8.19 21.20
N MET A 63 7.58 8.76 21.04
CA MET A 63 8.18 9.68 22.02
C MET A 63 8.20 11.13 21.54
N GLY A 64 8.03 11.37 20.24
CA GLY A 64 8.01 12.70 19.65
C GLY A 64 7.56 12.67 18.19
N LEU A 65 7.24 13.85 17.67
CA LEU A 65 6.85 14.08 16.27
C LEU A 65 7.81 15.08 15.62
N THR A 66 9.11 14.93 15.86
CA THR A 66 10.18 15.73 15.22
C THR A 66 11.22 14.78 14.61
N PRO A 67 12.03 15.20 13.63
CA PRO A 67 12.95 14.30 12.93
C PRO A 67 14.07 13.78 13.82
N ASP A 68 14.38 14.49 14.91
CA ASP A 68 15.40 14.14 15.88
C ASP A 68 14.83 13.59 17.19
N ALA A 69 13.52 13.36 17.25
CA ALA A 69 12.92 12.69 18.38
C ALA A 69 13.50 11.26 18.52
N PRO A 70 13.74 10.78 19.75
CA PRO A 70 14.04 9.36 19.97
C PRO A 70 12.92 8.48 19.41
N GLU A 71 13.30 7.34 18.81
CA GLU A 71 12.36 6.37 18.26
C GLU A 71 12.49 5.03 19.01
N ASP A 72 11.36 4.32 19.15
CA ASP A 72 11.29 3.00 19.80
C ASP A 72 11.81 1.93 18.84
N GLU A 73 13.12 1.85 18.68
CA GLU A 73 13.75 0.93 17.72
C GLU A 73 13.32 -0.52 17.95
N ALA A 74 13.27 -0.96 19.22
CA ALA A 74 12.87 -2.31 19.58
C ALA A 74 11.39 -2.57 19.24
N GLY A 75 10.49 -1.65 19.55
CA GLY A 75 9.08 -1.75 19.22
C GLY A 75 8.81 -1.69 17.72
N ILE A 76 9.50 -0.80 16.98
CA ILE A 76 9.40 -0.71 15.52
C ILE A 76 9.81 -2.03 14.88
N LYS A 77 10.96 -2.60 15.26
CA LYS A 77 11.43 -3.89 14.76
C LYS A 77 10.45 -5.02 15.10
N LYS A 78 9.99 -5.09 16.35
CA LYS A 78 9.01 -6.10 16.77
C LYS A 78 7.69 -5.98 16.00
N ALA A 79 7.18 -4.77 15.81
CA ALA A 79 5.98 -4.53 15.04
C ALA A 79 6.16 -4.94 13.57
N ALA A 80 7.33 -4.65 12.98
CA ALA A 80 7.65 -5.04 11.62
C ALA A 80 7.67 -6.57 11.44
N GLU A 81 8.24 -7.30 12.39
CA GLU A 81 8.20 -8.77 12.38
C GLU A 81 6.76 -9.32 12.48
N ASN A 82 5.90 -8.68 13.28
CA ASN A 82 4.49 -9.07 13.33
C ASN A 82 3.79 -8.86 11.97
N ILE A 83 4.10 -7.76 11.26
CA ILE A 83 3.53 -7.52 9.92
C ILE A 83 4.12 -8.49 8.88
N LYS A 84 5.41 -8.82 8.96
CA LYS A 84 6.04 -9.86 8.13
C LYS A 84 5.37 -11.21 8.34
N ALA A 85 5.01 -11.57 9.58
CA ALA A 85 4.25 -12.78 9.85
C ALA A 85 2.86 -12.80 9.18
N ILE A 86 2.18 -11.66 9.09
CA ILE A 86 0.91 -11.54 8.33
C ILE A 86 1.17 -11.76 6.83
N ILE A 87 2.21 -11.13 6.28
CA ILE A 87 2.61 -11.31 4.87
C ILE A 87 2.88 -12.79 4.58
N GLU A 88 3.69 -13.46 5.41
CA GLU A 88 4.02 -14.88 5.25
C GLU A 88 2.80 -15.79 5.40
N HIS A 89 1.86 -15.44 6.29
CA HIS A 89 0.61 -16.17 6.44
C HIS A 89 -0.22 -16.12 5.15
N GLU A 90 -0.33 -14.94 4.54
CA GLU A 90 -1.09 -14.77 3.30
C GLU A 90 -0.38 -15.42 2.10
N MET A 91 0.96 -15.44 2.10
CA MET A 91 1.75 -16.24 1.16
C MET A 91 1.47 -17.75 1.28
N LYS A 92 1.41 -18.28 2.50
CA LYS A 92 1.05 -19.69 2.75
C LYS A 92 -0.39 -20.00 2.29
N ASN A 93 -1.28 -19.02 2.29
CA ASN A 93 -2.65 -19.12 1.78
C ASN A 93 -2.77 -18.85 0.28
N GLY A 94 -1.67 -18.77 -0.46
CA GLY A 94 -1.65 -18.71 -1.93
C GLY A 94 -1.57 -17.30 -2.53
N ILE A 95 -1.32 -16.26 -1.74
CA ILE A 95 -1.07 -14.90 -2.24
C ILE A 95 0.43 -14.67 -2.40
N PRO A 96 1.00 -14.68 -3.63
CA PRO A 96 2.43 -14.43 -3.78
C PRO A 96 2.79 -13.00 -3.31
N ALA A 97 3.96 -12.84 -2.70
CA ALA A 97 4.42 -11.56 -2.12
C ALA A 97 4.34 -10.39 -3.11
N ASN A 98 4.65 -10.63 -4.39
CA ASN A 98 4.60 -9.63 -5.46
C ASN A 98 3.18 -9.19 -5.85
N ARG A 99 2.15 -9.68 -5.14
CA ARG A 99 0.76 -9.21 -5.20
C ARG A 99 0.26 -8.62 -3.88
N ILE A 100 1.14 -8.47 -2.90
CA ILE A 100 0.85 -7.85 -1.61
C ILE A 100 1.37 -6.41 -1.65
N ILE A 101 0.47 -5.46 -1.48
CA ILE A 101 0.77 -4.06 -1.22
C ILE A 101 0.69 -3.85 0.30
N LEU A 102 1.72 -3.23 0.87
CA LEU A 102 1.67 -2.78 2.25
C LEU A 102 1.35 -1.28 2.26
N GLY A 103 0.45 -0.84 3.13
CA GLY A 103 0.12 0.58 3.21
C GLY A 103 -0.29 0.98 4.60
N GLY A 104 -0.36 2.28 4.83
CA GLY A 104 -0.81 2.78 6.10
C GLY A 104 -0.87 4.28 6.18
N PHE A 105 -1.45 4.75 7.28
CA PHE A 105 -1.59 6.17 7.60
C PHE A 105 -0.81 6.52 8.86
N SER A 106 -0.13 7.68 8.86
CA SER A 106 0.60 8.20 10.01
C SER A 106 1.58 7.13 10.56
N GLN A 107 1.48 6.76 11.85
CA GLN A 107 2.29 5.70 12.45
C GLN A 107 2.23 4.36 11.68
N GLY A 108 1.06 3.97 11.16
CA GLY A 108 0.91 2.76 10.35
C GLY A 108 1.60 2.86 8.98
N GLY A 109 1.60 4.06 8.38
CA GLY A 109 2.37 4.33 7.16
C GLY A 109 3.87 4.24 7.39
N ALA A 110 4.34 4.75 8.54
CA ALA A 110 5.73 4.64 8.96
C ALA A 110 6.16 3.18 9.14
N LEU A 111 5.34 2.38 9.84
CA LEU A 111 5.59 0.94 9.98
C LEU A 111 5.58 0.20 8.64
N SER A 112 4.69 0.59 7.73
CA SER A 112 4.60 0.00 6.39
C SER A 112 5.88 0.22 5.58
N LEU A 113 6.41 1.44 5.59
CA LEU A 113 7.68 1.76 4.93
C LEU A 113 8.83 0.91 5.50
N TYR A 114 8.99 0.90 6.82
CA TYR A 114 10.07 0.15 7.47
C TYR A 114 9.98 -1.35 7.21
N THR A 115 8.77 -1.90 7.32
CA THR A 115 8.54 -3.34 7.13
C THR A 115 8.87 -3.75 5.71
N ALA A 116 8.35 -3.04 4.70
CA ALA A 116 8.57 -3.39 3.31
C ALA A 116 10.05 -3.25 2.89
N LEU A 117 10.74 -2.20 3.35
CA LEU A 117 12.16 -1.98 3.02
C LEU A 117 13.10 -2.98 3.71
N THR A 118 12.67 -3.60 4.81
CA THR A 118 13.42 -4.64 5.53
C THR A 118 12.87 -6.06 5.31
N CYS A 119 11.89 -6.22 4.42
CA CYS A 119 11.30 -7.51 4.07
C CYS A 119 12.19 -8.27 3.09
N GLN A 120 12.30 -9.59 3.28
CA GLN A 120 13.04 -10.51 2.41
C GLN A 120 12.17 -11.08 1.27
N HIS A 121 10.91 -10.69 1.20
CA HIS A 121 9.99 -11.03 0.12
C HIS A 121 9.73 -9.80 -0.74
N GLN A 122 9.72 -10.00 -2.06
CA GLN A 122 9.49 -8.93 -3.02
C GLN A 122 8.00 -8.56 -3.03
N LEU A 123 7.66 -7.43 -2.42
CA LEU A 123 6.30 -6.92 -2.34
C LEU A 123 5.91 -6.16 -3.61
N ALA A 124 4.62 -6.03 -3.86
CA ALA A 124 4.10 -5.33 -5.05
C ALA A 124 4.33 -3.81 -4.97
N GLY A 125 4.20 -3.24 -3.78
CA GLY A 125 4.30 -1.80 -3.59
C GLY A 125 3.99 -1.34 -2.17
N ILE A 126 4.18 -0.03 -1.94
CA ILE A 126 3.89 0.65 -0.69
C ILE A 126 2.94 1.83 -0.95
N VAL A 127 1.91 1.98 -0.10
CA VAL A 127 1.08 3.20 -0.04
C VAL A 127 1.25 3.87 1.33
N ALA A 128 2.01 4.96 1.36
CA ALA A 128 2.42 5.66 2.58
C ALA A 128 1.69 7.01 2.70
N LEU A 129 0.74 7.12 3.63
CA LEU A 129 -0.11 8.31 3.77
C LEU A 129 0.26 9.12 5.03
N SER A 130 0.58 10.40 4.85
CA SER A 130 0.87 11.37 5.93
C SER A 130 1.80 10.83 7.02
N CYS A 131 2.93 10.24 6.62
CA CYS A 131 3.83 9.53 7.51
C CYS A 131 5.31 9.89 7.29
N TRP A 132 6.20 9.18 7.99
CA TRP A 132 7.65 9.31 7.90
C TRP A 132 8.32 7.94 7.75
N LEU A 133 9.59 7.89 7.34
CA LEU A 133 10.41 6.67 7.44
C LEU A 133 11.02 6.60 8.84
N PRO A 134 10.65 5.62 9.69
CA PRO A 134 11.25 5.49 11.00
C PRO A 134 12.65 4.90 10.89
N LEU A 135 13.51 5.23 11.84
CA LEU A 135 14.92 4.85 11.89
C LEU A 135 15.69 5.24 10.61
N HIS A 136 15.29 6.34 9.97
CA HIS A 136 15.81 6.79 8.66
C HIS A 136 17.35 6.90 8.59
N LYS A 137 18.02 7.13 9.74
CA LYS A 137 19.50 7.21 9.84
C LYS A 137 20.17 5.84 9.61
N ALA A 138 19.47 4.73 9.82
CA ALA A 138 19.98 3.38 9.55
C ALA A 138 19.90 2.98 8.06
N PHE A 139 19.29 3.81 7.21
CA PHE A 139 19.15 3.57 5.77
C PHE A 139 20.22 4.33 4.97
N PRO A 140 20.82 3.70 3.94
CA PRO A 140 20.35 2.50 3.24
C PRO A 140 20.81 1.14 3.81
N GLN A 141 21.70 1.10 4.79
CA GLN A 141 22.30 -0.14 5.29
C GLN A 141 21.26 -1.16 5.78
N ALA A 142 20.21 -0.70 6.47
CA ALA A 142 19.10 -1.55 6.91
C ALA A 142 18.34 -2.25 5.76
N ALA A 143 18.39 -1.71 4.55
CA ALA A 143 17.76 -2.28 3.35
C ALA A 143 18.75 -3.00 2.42
N SER A 144 20.04 -3.06 2.78
CA SER A 144 21.11 -3.51 1.88
C SER A 144 20.96 -4.95 1.40
N SER A 145 20.42 -5.83 2.25
CA SER A 145 20.07 -7.22 1.92
C SER A 145 18.69 -7.37 1.29
N GLY A 146 17.92 -6.29 1.13
CA GLY A 146 16.52 -6.34 0.72
C GLY A 146 16.32 -6.61 -0.77
N VAL A 147 15.30 -7.40 -1.08
CA VAL A 147 14.87 -7.73 -2.46
C VAL A 147 13.94 -6.66 -3.09
N ASN A 148 13.60 -5.62 -2.32
CA ASN A 148 12.62 -4.59 -2.68
C ASN A 148 13.24 -3.34 -3.33
N LYS A 149 14.39 -3.44 -4.02
CA LYS A 149 15.04 -2.28 -4.66
C LYS A 149 14.16 -1.58 -5.71
N ASP A 150 13.29 -2.33 -6.40
CA ASP A 150 12.38 -1.81 -7.44
C ASP A 150 10.92 -1.70 -6.98
N ILE A 151 10.67 -1.74 -5.66
CA ILE A 151 9.32 -1.63 -5.11
C ILE A 151 8.68 -0.29 -5.49
N ALA A 152 7.44 -0.32 -5.96
CA ALA A 152 6.67 0.90 -6.25
C ALA A 152 6.23 1.56 -4.96
N ILE A 153 6.49 2.86 -4.78
CA ILE A 153 6.09 3.61 -3.59
C ILE A 153 5.23 4.79 -4.01
N LEU A 154 3.99 4.82 -3.52
CA LEU A 154 3.14 6.00 -3.54
C LEU A 154 3.12 6.60 -2.13
N GLN A 155 3.73 7.77 -2.00
CA GLN A 155 3.69 8.57 -0.78
C GLN A 155 2.77 9.78 -0.99
N CYS A 156 1.83 9.98 -0.09
CA CYS A 156 0.85 11.07 -0.14
C CYS A 156 0.90 11.88 1.16
N HIS A 157 0.75 13.21 1.08
CA HIS A 157 0.80 14.07 2.26
C HIS A 157 -0.09 15.32 2.12
N GLY A 158 -0.76 15.71 3.21
CA GLY A 158 -1.48 16.99 3.27
C GLY A 158 -0.53 18.17 3.47
N GLU A 159 -0.67 19.25 2.70
CA GLU A 159 0.23 20.41 2.80
C GLU A 159 0.05 21.20 4.10
N LEU A 160 -1.13 21.11 4.71
CA LEU A 160 -1.47 21.77 5.98
C LEU A 160 -1.47 20.80 7.16
N ASP A 161 -0.77 19.67 7.06
CA ASP A 161 -0.70 18.67 8.14
C ASP A 161 0.02 19.23 9.38
N PRO A 162 -0.69 19.46 10.51
CA PRO A 162 -0.09 20.03 11.70
C PRO A 162 0.59 18.99 12.59
N MET A 163 0.35 17.70 12.34
CA MET A 163 0.85 16.60 13.17
C MET A 163 2.18 16.08 12.63
N ILE A 164 2.20 15.78 11.33
CA ILE A 164 3.39 15.38 10.60
C ILE A 164 3.61 16.44 9.52
N PRO A 165 4.44 17.47 9.76
CA PRO A 165 4.67 18.52 8.78
C PRO A 165 5.05 17.95 7.42
N VAL A 166 4.50 18.50 6.33
CA VAL A 166 4.76 18.02 4.95
C VAL A 166 6.25 17.94 4.62
N ARG A 167 7.08 18.77 5.25
CA ARG A 167 8.54 18.72 5.16
C ARG A 167 9.11 17.35 5.57
N PHE A 168 8.53 16.67 6.56
CA PHE A 168 8.98 15.33 6.97
C PHE A 168 8.59 14.28 5.93
N GLY A 169 7.42 14.45 5.30
CA GLY A 169 7.04 13.69 4.12
C GLY A 169 8.06 13.85 2.99
N ALA A 170 8.47 15.09 2.70
CA ALA A 170 9.48 15.39 1.67
C ALA A 170 10.85 14.78 2.00
N LEU A 171 11.35 14.94 3.24
CA LEU A 171 12.60 14.31 3.69
C LEU A 171 12.55 12.78 3.60
N THR A 172 11.39 12.20 3.92
CA THR A 172 11.15 10.76 3.73
C THR A 172 11.23 10.39 2.27
N ALA A 173 10.56 11.12 1.37
CA ALA A 173 10.59 10.86 -0.07
C ALA A 173 12.03 10.92 -0.64
N GLU A 174 12.83 11.90 -0.22
CA GLU A 174 14.24 12.00 -0.60
C GLU A 174 15.06 10.81 -0.10
N LYS A 175 14.89 10.43 1.17
CA LYS A 175 15.55 9.25 1.72
C LYS A 175 15.14 7.98 0.98
N LEU A 176 13.86 7.81 0.64
CA LEU A 176 13.37 6.66 -0.13
C LEU A 176 14.03 6.58 -1.51
N LYS A 177 14.17 7.71 -2.22
CA LYS A 177 14.88 7.77 -3.50
C LYS A 177 16.37 7.39 -3.40
N SER A 178 16.98 7.49 -2.22
CA SER A 178 18.35 6.98 -2.00
C SER A 178 18.42 5.49 -1.63
N VAL A 179 17.29 4.87 -1.28
CA VAL A 179 17.22 3.46 -0.82
C VAL A 179 16.71 2.54 -1.93
N VAL A 180 15.72 3.00 -2.70
CA VAL A 180 15.09 2.25 -3.81
C VAL A 180 15.30 2.99 -5.13
N THR A 181 14.95 2.35 -6.25
CA THR A 181 15.01 2.96 -7.58
C THR A 181 14.20 4.27 -7.60
N PRO A 182 14.82 5.45 -7.82
CA PRO A 182 14.15 6.74 -7.68
C PRO A 182 12.88 6.90 -8.52
N ALA A 183 12.87 6.33 -9.73
CA ALA A 183 11.73 6.37 -10.65
C ALA A 183 10.50 5.61 -10.13
N LYS A 184 10.65 4.77 -9.11
CA LYS A 184 9.57 4.02 -8.47
C LYS A 184 8.92 4.78 -7.31
N VAL A 185 9.46 5.93 -6.90
CA VAL A 185 8.95 6.74 -5.79
C VAL A 185 8.15 7.92 -6.32
N GLN A 186 6.85 7.92 -6.04
CA GLN A 186 5.96 9.07 -6.29
C GLN A 186 5.63 9.74 -4.95
N PHE A 187 5.92 11.04 -4.84
CA PHE A 187 5.50 11.86 -3.71
C PHE A 187 4.46 12.87 -4.18
N LYS A 188 3.25 12.80 -3.62
CA LYS A 188 2.12 13.67 -3.97
C LYS A 188 1.68 14.47 -2.75
N THR A 189 1.63 15.78 -2.89
CA THR A 189 1.08 16.68 -1.88
C THR A 189 -0.33 17.11 -2.26
N TYR A 190 -1.15 17.42 -1.25
CA TYR A 190 -2.54 17.81 -1.41
C TYR A 190 -2.78 19.17 -0.74
N PRO A 191 -2.96 20.25 -1.52
CA PRO A 191 -3.24 21.58 -0.99
C PRO A 191 -4.50 21.61 -0.13
N GLY A 192 -4.47 22.33 0.99
CA GLY A 192 -5.61 22.48 1.90
C GLY A 192 -5.93 21.25 2.77
N VAL A 193 -5.26 20.12 2.55
CA VAL A 193 -5.46 18.89 3.34
C VAL A 193 -4.56 18.92 4.58
N MET A 194 -5.13 18.58 5.74
CA MET A 194 -4.44 18.48 7.03
C MET A 194 -4.02 17.03 7.33
N HIS A 195 -3.97 16.61 8.60
CA HIS A 195 -3.69 15.23 9.01
C HIS A 195 -4.90 14.31 8.81
N SER A 196 -5.32 14.11 7.55
CA SER A 196 -6.48 13.29 7.21
C SER A 196 -6.32 12.65 5.83
N SER A 197 -7.11 11.61 5.56
CA SER A 197 -7.38 11.20 4.17
C SER A 197 -8.31 12.21 3.49
N CYS A 198 -8.21 12.36 2.16
CA CYS A 198 -9.21 13.10 1.38
C CYS A 198 -9.67 12.30 0.15
N PRO A 199 -10.88 12.55 -0.40
CA PRO A 199 -11.38 11.82 -1.57
C PRO A 199 -10.48 11.89 -2.80
N GLN A 200 -9.68 12.95 -2.96
CA GLN A 200 -8.72 13.09 -4.06
C GLN A 200 -7.55 12.09 -3.95
N VAL A 201 -7.16 11.69 -2.73
CA VAL A 201 -6.21 10.59 -2.50
C VAL A 201 -6.80 9.28 -2.99
N SER A 202 -8.10 9.04 -2.74
CA SER A 202 -8.81 7.82 -3.12
C SER A 202 -9.22 7.76 -4.60
N ALA A 203 -9.52 8.90 -5.24
CA ALA A 203 -10.05 8.97 -6.60
C ALA A 203 -8.98 8.87 -7.70
N ARG A 204 -7.76 9.39 -7.48
CA ARG A 204 -6.70 9.35 -8.50
C ARG A 204 -6.03 7.99 -8.67
N GLY A 205 -6.35 6.99 -7.85
CA GLY A 205 -6.10 5.58 -8.17
C GLY A 205 -6.91 5.07 -9.38
N ARG A 206 -7.89 5.85 -9.88
CA ARG A 206 -8.73 5.50 -11.04
C ARG A 206 -8.40 6.27 -12.32
N GLY A 207 -7.54 7.28 -12.28
CA GLY A 207 -7.33 8.21 -13.40
C GLY A 207 -5.99 8.02 -14.10
N GLY A 208 -5.99 7.33 -15.24
CA GLY A 208 -5.26 7.70 -16.47
C GLY A 208 -3.74 7.68 -16.53
N ASP A 209 -3.00 7.84 -15.43
CA ASP A 209 -1.54 7.80 -15.41
C ASP A 209 -1.09 6.52 -14.72
N GLY A 210 -0.73 5.52 -15.54
CA GLY A 210 -0.58 4.13 -15.14
C GLY A 210 0.30 3.90 -13.90
N MET A 211 -0.34 3.57 -12.78
CA MET A 211 0.11 2.42 -11.98
C MET A 211 -0.46 1.17 -12.63
N GLY A 212 0.18 0.72 -13.70
CA GLY A 212 0.05 -0.67 -14.11
C GLY A 212 0.62 -1.53 -12.99
N LEU A 213 -0.15 -2.51 -12.51
CA LEU A 213 0.39 -3.63 -11.75
C LEU A 213 1.58 -4.19 -12.56
N PRO A 214 2.82 -4.15 -12.07
CA PRO A 214 3.94 -4.62 -12.85
C PRO A 214 3.89 -6.15 -12.97
N GLY A 215 3.81 -6.66 -14.20
CA GLY A 215 4.23 -8.01 -14.57
C GLY A 215 3.16 -9.12 -14.56
N VAL A 216 2.26 -9.11 -15.53
CA VAL A 216 1.80 -10.37 -16.17
C VAL A 216 2.10 -10.19 -17.65
N GLY A 217 3.28 -10.63 -18.08
CA GLY A 217 3.65 -10.60 -19.49
C GLY A 217 2.76 -11.55 -20.27
N GLU A 218 1.96 -11.02 -21.19
CA GLU A 218 1.45 -11.82 -22.30
C GLU A 218 2.65 -12.16 -23.21
N GLY A 219 2.88 -13.45 -23.40
CA GLY A 219 3.90 -13.96 -24.30
C GLY A 219 3.61 -13.49 -25.72
N SER A 220 4.56 -12.76 -26.30
CA SER A 220 4.60 -12.43 -27.71
C SER A 220 4.94 -13.69 -28.51
N GLN A 221 3.97 -14.20 -29.29
CA GLN A 221 4.25 -15.02 -30.47
C GLN A 221 4.08 -14.17 -31.75
N PRO A 222 4.84 -14.46 -32.82
CA PRO A 222 4.97 -13.57 -33.96
C PRO A 222 3.90 -13.87 -35.02
N GLY A 223 3.27 -12.83 -35.56
CA GLY A 223 2.46 -12.88 -36.78
C GLY A 223 2.51 -11.49 -37.41
N GLY A 224 2.96 -11.32 -38.65
CA GLY A 224 2.43 -11.99 -39.83
C GLY A 224 1.56 -10.97 -40.56
N ALA A 225 2.01 -10.51 -41.72
CA ALA A 225 1.45 -9.39 -42.46
C ALA A 225 -0.04 -9.54 -42.82
N ARG A 226 -0.80 -8.44 -42.74
CA ARG A 226 -2.18 -8.32 -43.25
C ARG A 226 -2.20 -7.96 -44.74
N PRO A 227 -3.23 -8.41 -45.48
CA PRO A 227 -3.84 -7.60 -46.52
C PRO A 227 -5.30 -7.20 -46.22
N SER A 228 -5.70 -6.12 -46.90
CA SER A 228 -6.91 -5.28 -46.78
C SER A 228 -8.23 -5.91 -47.32
N PRO A 229 -9.41 -5.27 -47.16
CA PRO A 229 -10.71 -5.93 -47.01
C PRO A 229 -11.61 -5.96 -48.26
N ALA A 230 -12.65 -6.80 -48.21
CA ALA A 230 -13.80 -6.81 -49.14
C ALA A 230 -15.14 -6.79 -48.36
N PRO A 231 -16.27 -6.35 -48.98
CA PRO A 231 -17.37 -5.70 -48.27
C PRO A 231 -18.58 -6.59 -47.89
N ALA A 232 -19.51 -5.96 -47.14
CA ALA A 232 -20.60 -6.50 -46.34
C ALA A 232 -21.85 -7.02 -47.09
N ALA A 233 -22.63 -7.86 -46.41
CA ALA A 233 -24.06 -8.11 -46.65
C ALA A 233 -24.80 -8.41 -45.31
N PRO A 234 -26.14 -8.19 -45.21
CA PRO A 234 -26.83 -7.91 -43.93
C PRO A 234 -27.72 -9.07 -43.42
N GLY A 235 -28.09 -9.03 -42.12
CA GLY A 235 -29.21 -9.82 -41.57
C GLY A 235 -29.18 -10.10 -40.06
N SER A 236 -29.90 -9.29 -39.29
CA SER A 236 -30.34 -9.52 -37.89
C SER A 236 -31.39 -10.67 -37.81
N PRO A 237 -31.91 -11.16 -36.63
CA PRO A 237 -31.86 -10.57 -35.28
C PRO A 237 -31.61 -11.54 -34.08
N HIS A 238 -31.29 -10.92 -32.94
CA HIS A 238 -31.38 -11.39 -31.53
C HIS A 238 -32.81 -11.86 -31.14
N PRO A 239 -33.05 -12.65 -30.05
CA PRO A 239 -32.71 -12.27 -28.66
C PRO A 239 -32.44 -13.41 -27.65
N GLY A 240 -32.03 -13.06 -26.42
CA GLY A 240 -32.13 -13.99 -25.28
C GLY A 240 -31.20 -13.72 -24.10
N LEU A 241 -31.56 -12.75 -23.25
CA LEU A 241 -30.97 -12.58 -21.92
C LEU A 241 -31.24 -13.81 -21.04
N CYS A 242 -30.24 -14.30 -20.30
CA CYS A 242 -30.49 -15.14 -19.13
C CYS A 242 -29.73 -14.58 -17.91
N ALA A 243 -30.50 -14.38 -16.85
CA ALA A 243 -30.20 -13.53 -15.72
C ALA A 243 -29.25 -14.19 -14.70
N ARG A 244 -28.42 -13.35 -14.09
CA ARG A 244 -27.53 -13.65 -12.97
C ARG A 244 -28.35 -14.01 -11.72
N ARG A 245 -28.14 -15.20 -11.16
CA ARG A 245 -28.54 -15.52 -9.78
C ARG A 245 -27.45 -15.07 -8.82
N ARG A 246 -27.85 -14.21 -7.88
CA ARG A 246 -27.12 -13.88 -6.65
C ARG A 246 -27.41 -14.96 -5.60
N CYS A 247 -26.35 -15.48 -5.01
CA CYS A 247 -26.20 -15.88 -3.61
C CYS A 247 -24.70 -15.68 -3.36
N TRP A 248 -24.23 -15.19 -2.22
CA TRP A 248 -24.06 -16.00 -1.02
C TRP A 248 -23.80 -15.11 0.20
N ARG A 249 -24.12 -15.69 1.36
CA ARG A 249 -23.72 -15.28 2.71
C ARG A 249 -22.21 -15.29 2.88
#